data_AF-A0A927B0F8-F1
#
_entry.id   AF-A0A927B0F8-F1
#
_cell.length_a   1.000
_cell.length_b   1.000
_cell.length_c   1.000
_cell.angle_alpha   90.00
_cell.angle_beta   90.00
_cell.angle_gamma   90.00
#
_symmetry.space_group_name_H-M   'P 1'
#
loop_
_entity.id
_entity.type
_entity.pdbx_description
1 polymer ?
#
loop_
_entity_poly.entity_id
_entity_poly.type
_entity_poly.pdbx_seq_one_letter_code
_entity_poly.pdbx_strand_id
1 'polypeptide(L)'
;MDVFELSGAATKGNFRLLITKDSKVSLSMPSSATLVGNRTVQNSLWTLDNSMPNYYSLTSSQPIDANGLRSVGLLGELKPGATQGVLNLSAVIIGLPREAVLTNNGDADKIEYFQQ
;
A
#
# COMPACT_ATOMS: atom_id res chain seq x y z
N MET A 1 -5.51 1.84 1.24
CA MET A 1 -5.11 0.52 1.76
C MET A 1 -5.02 0.63 3.25
N ASP A 2 -5.53 -0.37 3.96
CA ASP A 2 -5.56 -0.38 5.42
C ASP A 2 -4.65 -1.52 5.92
N VAL A 3 -3.84 -1.23 6.93
CA VAL A 3 -2.96 -2.18 7.60
C VAL A 3 -3.45 -2.36 9.03
N PHE A 4 -3.76 -3.61 9.40
CA PHE A 4 -4.33 -3.94 10.70
C PHE A 4 -3.33 -4.69 11.58
N GLU A 5 -3.34 -4.39 12.87
CA GLU A 5 -2.69 -5.19 13.90
C GLU A 5 -3.71 -6.19 14.44
N LEU A 6 -3.43 -7.50 14.33
CA LEU A 6 -4.39 -8.58 14.63
C LEU A 6 -4.07 -9.40 15.88
N SER A 7 -2.88 -9.22 16.47
CA SER A 7 -2.40 -9.96 17.64
C SER A 7 -2.81 -9.33 18.98
N GLY A 8 -3.40 -8.13 18.96
CA GLY A 8 -3.78 -7.39 20.15
C GLY A 8 -2.59 -6.78 20.89
N ALA A 9 -1.45 -6.64 20.21
CA ALA A 9 -0.23 -6.05 20.74
C ALA A 9 0.34 -5.06 19.72
N ALA A 10 0.65 -3.85 20.16
CA ALA A 10 1.17 -2.81 19.28
C ALA A 10 2.40 -3.30 18.49
N THR A 11 2.47 -2.95 17.20
CA THR A 11 3.59 -3.33 16.34
C THR A 11 4.89 -2.75 16.88
N LYS A 12 6.00 -3.50 16.79
CA LYS A 12 7.29 -3.02 17.27
C LYS A 12 8.10 -2.37 16.14
N GLY A 13 8.34 -1.06 16.29
CA GLY A 13 9.13 -0.28 15.34
C GLY A 13 8.39 0.03 14.04
N ASN A 14 9.14 0.56 13.08
CA ASN A 14 8.62 0.89 11.75
C ASN A 14 8.38 -0.39 10.95
N PHE A 15 7.27 -0.46 10.25
CA PHE A 15 6.94 -1.53 9.32
C PHE A 15 6.90 -1.01 7.88
N ARG A 16 7.06 -1.93 6.93
CA ARG A 16 7.12 -1.62 5.50
C ARG A 16 6.04 -2.33 4.72
N LEU A 17 5.47 -1.64 3.75
CA LEU A 17 4.55 -2.18 2.77
C LEU A 17 5.22 -2.11 1.40
N LEU A 18 5.34 -3.26 0.73
CA LEU A 18 5.84 -3.34 -0.64
C LEU A 18 4.66 -3.50 -1.59
N ILE A 19 4.60 -2.66 -2.63
CA ILE A 19 3.59 -2.74 -3.68
C ILE A 19 4.30 -3.03 -5.00
N THR A 20 3.89 -4.08 -5.70
CA THR A 20 4.46 -4.44 -7.00
C THR A 20 4.21 -3.34 -8.02
N LYS A 21 5.23 -2.97 -8.79
CA LYS A 21 5.09 -2.05 -9.92
C LYS A 21 4.50 -2.76 -11.12
N ASP A 22 3.65 -2.04 -11.85
CA ASP A 22 3.25 -2.38 -13.20
C ASP A 22 3.63 -1.21 -14.12
N SER A 23 4.22 -1.51 -15.28
CA SER A 23 4.68 -0.50 -16.24
C SER A 23 3.58 0.46 -16.74
N LYS A 24 2.30 0.08 -16.62
CA LYS A 24 1.14 0.87 -17.04
C LYS A 24 0.56 1.72 -15.92
N VAL A 25 1.01 1.55 -14.67
CA VAL A 25 0.48 2.28 -13.52
C VAL A 25 1.60 2.98 -12.77
N SER A 26 1.47 4.30 -12.67
CA SER A 26 2.30 5.09 -11.78
C SER A 26 1.53 5.38 -10.50
N LEU A 27 2.10 5.03 -9.36
CA LEU A 27 1.57 5.36 -8.04
C LEU A 27 2.30 6.58 -7.45
N SER A 28 1.54 7.43 -6.79
CA SER A 28 2.05 8.56 -6.00
C SER A 28 1.31 8.66 -4.67
N MET A 29 1.94 9.28 -3.67
CA MET A 29 1.37 9.47 -2.35
C MET A 29 1.45 10.96 -1.95
N PRO A 30 0.33 11.68 -1.93
CA PRO A 30 0.32 13.05 -1.42
C PRO A 30 0.55 13.04 0.10
N SER A 31 1.71 13.54 0.55
CA SER A 31 2.19 13.37 1.94
C SER A 31 1.33 14.06 3.00
N SER A 32 0.58 15.10 2.65
CA SER A 32 -0.32 15.82 3.57
C SER A 32 -1.78 15.38 3.47
N ALA A 33 -2.12 14.43 2.60
CA ALA A 33 -3.50 14.02 2.42
C ALA A 33 -4.02 13.28 3.65
N THR A 34 -5.17 13.74 4.13
CA THR A 34 -5.98 13.05 5.15
C THR A 34 -7.17 12.33 4.55
N LEU A 35 -7.42 12.53 3.24
CA LEU A 35 -8.47 11.91 2.46
C LEU A 35 -7.94 11.59 1.06
N VAL A 36 -8.21 10.38 0.57
CA VAL A 36 -8.00 10.00 -0.83
C VAL A 36 -9.28 9.31 -1.32
N GLY A 37 -9.90 9.86 -2.37
CA GLY A 37 -11.29 9.53 -2.71
C GLY A 37 -12.20 9.86 -1.52
N ASN A 38 -12.96 8.88 -1.04
CA ASN A 38 -13.84 8.99 0.13
C ASN A 38 -13.32 8.22 1.36
N ARG A 39 -12.02 7.91 1.41
CA ARG A 39 -11.40 7.19 2.54
C ARG A 39 -10.45 8.08 3.31
N THR A 40 -10.56 8.07 4.63
CA THR A 40 -9.62 8.73 5.53
C THR A 40 -8.29 7.99 5.54
N VAL A 41 -7.18 8.73 5.45
CA VAL A 41 -5.82 8.17 5.38
C VAL A 41 -4.87 8.95 6.28
N GLN A 42 -3.71 8.38 6.62
CA GLN A 42 -2.70 9.02 7.45
C GLN A 42 -1.38 9.19 6.70
N ASN A 43 -1.40 9.77 5.49
CA ASN A 43 -0.22 9.84 4.61
C ASN A 43 0.99 10.54 5.23
N SER A 44 0.79 11.45 6.18
CA SER A 44 1.89 12.11 6.89
C SER A 44 2.72 11.16 7.74
N LEU A 45 2.20 9.97 8.06
CA LEU A 45 2.89 8.91 8.78
C LEU A 45 3.67 7.98 7.86
N TRP A 46 3.56 8.14 6.54
CA TRP A 46 4.15 7.25 5.54
C TRP A 46 5.19 7.99 4.70
N THR A 47 6.22 7.24 4.31
CA THR A 47 7.21 7.69 3.34
C THR A 47 7.20 6.73 2.17
N LEU A 48 6.89 7.24 0.97
CA LEU A 48 6.97 6.50 -0.29
C LEU A 48 8.38 6.58 -0.87
N ASP A 49 9.01 5.42 -1.04
CA ASP A 49 10.24 5.24 -1.79
C ASP A 49 9.93 4.55 -3.13
N ASN A 50 10.31 5.22 -4.21
CA ASN A 50 10.10 4.78 -5.60
C ASN A 50 11.40 4.39 -6.30
N SER A 51 12.52 4.33 -5.57
CA SER A 51 13.86 4.05 -6.14
C SER A 51 14.04 2.61 -6.61
N MET A 52 13.26 1.66 -6.07
CA MET A 52 13.36 0.25 -6.43
C MET A 52 12.71 -0.03 -7.79
N PRO A 53 13.32 -0.84 -8.67
CA PRO A 53 12.80 -1.04 -10.04
C PRO A 53 11.45 -1.77 -10.09
N ASN A 54 11.21 -2.70 -9.16
CA ASN A 54 10.05 -3.60 -9.21
C ASN A 54 8.98 -3.31 -8.15
N TYR A 55 9.27 -2.41 -7.20
CA TYR A 55 8.38 -2.16 -6.06
C TYR A 55 8.32 -0.69 -5.70
N TYR A 56 7.18 -0.26 -5.20
CA TYR A 56 7.06 0.89 -4.31
C TYR A 56 7.24 0.40 -2.87
N SER A 57 8.03 1.12 -2.07
CA SER A 57 8.22 0.83 -0.65
C SER A 57 7.62 1.95 0.20
N LEU A 58 6.60 1.63 0.98
CA LEU A 58 5.98 2.54 1.95
C LEU A 58 6.47 2.19 3.34
N THR A 59 7.15 3.11 4.00
CA THR A 59 7.61 2.93 5.40
C THR A 59 6.76 3.77 6.32
N SER A 60 6.19 3.16 7.36
CA SER A 60 5.50 3.92 8.41
C SER A 60 6.49 4.45 9.44
N SER A 61 6.28 5.66 9.94
CA SER A 61 7.08 6.28 11.00
C SER A 61 6.53 6.04 12.41
N GLN A 62 5.36 5.38 12.51
CA GLN A 62 4.66 5.14 13.77
C GLN A 62 4.23 3.68 13.86
N PRO A 63 4.21 3.09 15.07
CA PRO A 63 3.60 1.79 15.27
C PRO A 63 2.08 1.84 15.07
N ILE A 64 1.49 0.69 14.79
CA ILE A 64 0.06 0.45 14.90
C ILE A 64 -0.22 0.04 16.34
N ASP A 65 -1.18 0.69 16.98
CA ASP A 65 -1.62 0.34 18.33
C ASP A 65 -2.25 -1.05 18.36
N ALA A 66 -2.37 -1.65 19.54
CA ALA A 66 -3.03 -2.94 19.72
C ALA A 66 -4.47 -2.91 19.15
N ASN A 67 -4.81 -3.86 18.29
CA ASN A 67 -6.08 -3.92 17.53
C ASN A 67 -6.36 -2.67 16.68
N GLY A 68 -5.32 -1.87 16.40
CA GLY A 68 -5.42 -0.65 15.64
C GLY A 68 -5.32 -0.88 14.13
N LEU A 69 -5.51 0.20 13.39
CA LEU A 69 -5.25 0.24 11.96
C LEU A 69 -4.47 1.49 11.57
N ARG A 70 -3.78 1.41 10.44
CA ARG A 70 -3.19 2.55 9.74
C ARG A 70 -3.52 2.48 8.26
N SER A 71 -3.94 3.61 7.71
CA SER A 71 -4.37 3.72 6.33
C SER A 71 -3.39 4.58 5.53
N VAL A 72 -3.07 4.13 4.32
CA VAL A 72 -2.31 4.88 3.33
C VAL A 72 -3.14 5.06 2.06
N GLY A 73 -3.15 6.29 1.56
CA GLY A 73 -3.84 6.70 0.34
C GLY A 73 -2.86 6.90 -0.80
N LEU A 74 -3.07 6.18 -1.89
CA LEU A 74 -2.28 6.28 -3.11
C LEU A 74 -3.15 6.80 -4.25
N LEU A 75 -2.56 7.65 -5.08
CA LEU A 75 -3.13 8.08 -6.35
C LEU A 75 -2.43 7.32 -7.46
N GLY A 76 -3.21 6.59 -8.26
CA GLY A 76 -2.73 5.87 -9.43
C GLY A 76 -3.10 6.58 -10.72
N GLU A 77 -2.12 6.75 -11.61
CA GLU A 77 -2.36 7.14 -12.99
C GLU A 77 -2.20 5.91 -13.89
N LEU A 78 -3.29 5.46 -14.51
CA LEU A 78 -3.30 4.35 -15.46
C LEU A 78 -3.05 4.89 -16.88
N LYS A 79 -2.04 4.31 -17.54
CA LYS A 79 -1.73 4.57 -18.96
C LYS A 79 -1.99 3.28 -19.76
N PRO A 80 -3.24 3.04 -20.18
CA PRO A 80 -3.65 1.74 -20.75
C PRO A 80 -3.10 1.50 -22.18
N GLY A 81 -2.63 2.54 -22.86
CA GLY A 81 -2.25 2.48 -24.28
C GLY A 81 -3.45 2.10 -25.16
N ALA A 82 -3.22 1.35 -26.24
CA ALA A 82 -4.26 0.84 -27.15
C ALA A 82 -4.78 -0.57 -26.76
N THR A 83 -4.59 -1.01 -25.51
CA THR A 83 -4.92 -2.37 -25.07
C THR A 83 -6.10 -2.40 -24.11
N GLN A 84 -6.80 -3.53 -24.01
CA GLN A 84 -7.76 -3.85 -22.94
C GLN A 84 -7.11 -4.90 -22.03
N GLY A 85 -7.41 -4.90 -20.72
CA GLY A 85 -6.75 -5.84 -19.82
C GLY A 85 -7.15 -5.76 -18.35
N VAL A 86 -6.52 -6.63 -17.56
CA VAL A 86 -6.65 -6.71 -16.10
C VAL A 86 -5.32 -6.28 -15.51
N LEU A 87 -5.35 -5.35 -14.54
CA LEU A 87 -4.17 -4.96 -13.77
C LEU A 87 -4.35 -5.40 -12.32
N ASN A 88 -3.38 -6.17 -11.81
CA ASN A 88 -3.37 -6.61 -10.42
C ASN A 88 -2.31 -5.81 -9.66
N LEU A 89 -2.72 -5.02 -8.67
CA LEU A 89 -1.82 -4.39 -7.71
C LEU A 89 -1.80 -5.26 -6.46
N SER A 90 -0.66 -5.88 -6.17
CA SER A 90 -0.47 -6.66 -4.94
C SER A 90 0.38 -5.86 -3.96
N ALA A 91 -0.01 -5.89 -2.70
CA ALA A 91 0.68 -5.25 -1.61
C ALA A 91 0.97 -6.26 -0.49
N VAL A 92 2.21 -6.26 -0.01
CA VAL A 92 2.68 -7.19 1.02
C VAL A 92 3.32 -6.41 2.15
N ILE A 93 2.89 -6.67 3.39
CA ILE A 93 3.51 -6.10 4.58
C ILE A 93 4.72 -6.94 4.98
N ILE A 94 5.86 -6.28 5.21
CA ILE A 94 7.09 -6.88 5.70
C ILE A 94 7.42 -6.24 7.05
N GLY A 95 7.37 -7.06 8.10
CA GLY A 95 7.67 -6.73 9.49
C GLY A 95 8.41 -7.86 10.22
N LEU A 96 9.05 -7.50 11.34
CA LEU A 96 10.04 -8.25 12.15
C LEU A 96 9.58 -9.68 12.58
N PRO A 97 10.46 -10.57 13.12
CA PRO A 97 10.42 -12.04 12.92
C PRO A 97 9.24 -12.82 13.53
N ARG A 98 8.21 -12.15 14.07
CA ARG A 98 6.94 -12.74 14.49
C ARG A 98 5.77 -12.51 13.52
N GLU A 99 5.93 -11.69 12.48
CA GLU A 99 4.91 -11.41 11.44
C GLU A 99 5.18 -12.17 10.13
N ALA A 100 5.57 -13.44 10.23
CA ALA A 100 6.06 -14.24 9.10
C ALA A 100 4.98 -15.11 8.41
N VAL A 101 3.68 -14.83 8.60
CA VAL A 101 2.62 -15.50 7.85
C VAL A 101 2.30 -14.66 6.62
N LEU A 102 3.07 -14.87 5.55
CA LEU A 102 2.96 -14.19 4.25
C LEU A 102 1.55 -14.24 3.64
N THR A 103 0.71 -15.21 4.02
CA THR A 103 -0.68 -15.34 3.54
C THR A 103 -1.68 -14.44 4.27
N ASN A 104 -1.30 -13.83 5.40
CA ASN A 104 -2.18 -12.97 6.20
C ASN A 104 -1.93 -11.47 5.97
N ASN A 105 -0.85 -11.15 5.25
CA ASN A 105 -0.29 -9.81 5.11
C ASN A 105 -0.32 -9.31 3.66
N GLY A 106 -1.23 -9.86 2.86
CA GLY A 106 -1.38 -9.57 1.44
C GLY A 106 -2.73 -8.95 1.14
N ASP A 107 -2.73 -7.80 0.46
CA ASP A 107 -3.90 -7.24 -0.20
C ASP A 107 -3.64 -7.24 -1.71
N ALA A 108 -4.66 -7.56 -2.51
CA ALA A 108 -4.56 -7.64 -3.96
C ALA A 108 -5.77 -6.97 -4.61
N ASP A 109 -5.57 -5.78 -5.15
CA ASP A 109 -6.61 -5.02 -5.84
C ASP A 109 -6.54 -5.31 -7.35
N LYS A 110 -7.67 -5.71 -7.92
CA LYS A 110 -7.85 -5.93 -9.37
C LYS A 110 -8.55 -4.72 -9.98
N ILE A 111 -7.91 -4.07 -10.95
CA ILE A 111 -8.50 -2.99 -11.74
C ILE A 111 -8.78 -3.52 -13.15
N GLU A 112 -10.06 -3.59 -13.51
CA GLU A 112 -10.50 -3.85 -14.89
C GLU A 112 -10.70 -2.52 -15.62
N TYR A 113 -10.12 -2.40 -16.81
CA TYR A 113 -10.26 -1.19 -17.62
C TYR A 113 -10.77 -1.52 -19.03
N PHE A 114 -11.74 -0.73 -19.47
CA PHE A 114 -12.38 -0.86 -20.78
C PHE A 114 -12.00 0.33 -21.67
N GLN A 115 -11.90 0.10 -22.98
CA GLN A 115 -11.73 1.20 -23.94
C GLN A 115 -12.99 2.05 -23.99
N GLN A 116 -12.80 3.37 -24.11
CA GLN A 116 -13.83 4.27 -24.64
C GLN A 116 -13.82 4.21 -26.17
#